data_AF-A0AAV9M8E8-F1
#
_entry.id   AF-A0AAV9M8E8-F1
#
_cell.length_a   1.000
_cell.length_b   1.000
_cell.length_c   1.000
_cell.angle_alpha   90.00
_cell.angle_beta   90.00
_cell.angle_gamma   90.00
#
_symmetry.space_group_name_H-M   'P 1'
#
loop_
_entity.id
_entity.type
_entity.pdbx_description
1 polymer ?
#
loop_
_entity_poly.entity_id
_entity_poly.type
_entity_poly.pdbx_seq_one_letter_code
_entity_poly.pdbx_strand_id
1 'polypeptide(L)'
;MATLNKTKPSCARVKVEVDLMGDFPNRINVGVRKRTGEVVEKWISIKYDYLPKYCNTCKLQGHNEKECFIIHPELYPKEDEEEIYGKKNNDNTEIERTTIRKEDDVQ
;
A
#
# COMPACT_ATOMS: atom_id res chain seq x y z
N MET A 1 -0.03 -9.40 32.91
CA MET A 1 -0.21 -8.09 32.24
C MET A 1 1.15 -7.43 32.05
N ALA A 2 1.73 -7.44 30.85
CA ALA A 2 3.09 -6.89 30.60
C ALA A 2 3.19 -5.37 30.79
N THR A 3 2.09 -4.64 30.50
CA THR A 3 1.96 -3.19 30.72
C THR A 3 1.93 -2.81 32.19
N LEU A 4 1.25 -3.59 33.03
CA LEU A 4 1.22 -3.38 34.49
C LEU A 4 2.59 -3.62 35.14
N ASN A 5 3.34 -4.60 34.63
CA ASN A 5 4.65 -4.97 35.17
C ASN A 5 5.83 -4.20 34.56
N LYS A 6 5.58 -3.22 33.66
CA LYS A 6 6.61 -2.49 32.90
C LYS A 6 7.64 -3.41 32.24
N THR A 7 7.27 -4.63 31.90
CA THR A 7 8.16 -5.60 31.26
C THR A 7 8.17 -5.33 29.76
N LYS A 8 9.36 -5.27 29.16
CA LYS A 8 9.51 -5.11 27.72
C LYS A 8 8.75 -6.25 27.02
N PRO A 9 7.90 -5.98 26.03
CA PRO A 9 7.28 -7.06 25.26
C PRO A 9 8.38 -7.94 24.66
N SER A 10 8.25 -9.25 24.84
CA SER A 10 9.25 -10.28 24.49
C SER A 10 9.49 -10.45 22.98
N CYS A 11 8.95 -9.56 22.15
CA CYS A 11 8.98 -9.63 20.70
C CYS A 11 9.62 -8.37 20.11
N ALA A 12 10.62 -8.55 19.25
CA ALA A 12 11.19 -7.49 18.43
C ALA A 12 10.47 -7.49 17.08
N ARG A 13 10.03 -6.32 16.62
CA ARG A 13 9.45 -6.12 15.29
C ARG A 13 10.53 -5.54 14.37
N VAL A 14 10.70 -6.13 13.20
CA VAL A 14 11.65 -5.69 12.17
C VAL A 14 10.85 -5.33 10.92
N LYS A 15 11.20 -4.21 10.28
CA LYS A 15 10.68 -3.86 8.96
C LYS A 15 11.73 -4.28 7.93
N VAL A 16 11.29 -4.91 6.85
CA VAL A 16 12.14 -5.33 5.74
C VAL A 16 11.60 -4.66 4.49
N GLU A 17 12.47 -4.00 3.75
CA GLU A 17 12.16 -3.49 2.42
C GLU A 17 12.32 -4.63 1.41
N VAL A 18 11.35 -4.77 0.52
CA VAL A 18 11.29 -5.87 -0.43
C VAL A 18 10.95 -5.30 -1.80
N ASP A 19 11.68 -5.73 -2.81
CA ASP A 19 11.34 -5.43 -4.19
C ASP A 19 10.11 -6.27 -4.59
N LEU A 20 9.07 -5.60 -5.10
CA LEU A 20 7.85 -6.27 -5.57
C LEU A 20 8.00 -6.87 -6.97
N MET A 21 9.03 -6.47 -7.73
CA MET A 21 9.31 -6.98 -9.07
C MET A 21 10.28 -8.18 -9.04
N GLY A 22 10.98 -8.38 -7.93
CA GLY A 22 11.97 -9.43 -7.75
C GLY A 22 11.43 -10.67 -7.04
N ASP A 23 12.35 -11.58 -6.72
CA ASP A 23 12.05 -12.76 -5.92
C ASP A 23 11.88 -12.40 -4.44
N PHE A 24 10.82 -12.94 -3.83
CA PHE A 24 10.55 -12.73 -2.41
C PHE A 24 11.37 -13.67 -1.53
N PRO A 25 12.13 -13.15 -0.54
CA PRO A 25 12.89 -13.99 0.37
C PRO A 25 11.95 -14.78 1.29
N ASN A 26 12.07 -16.11 1.27
CA ASN A 26 11.25 -16.97 2.14
C ASN A 26 11.76 -17.02 3.60
N ARG A 27 13.02 -16.62 3.84
CA ARG A 27 13.67 -16.67 5.16
C ARG A 27 14.66 -15.52 5.33
N ILE A 28 14.81 -15.04 6.56
CA ILE A 28 15.84 -14.07 6.95
C ILE A 28 16.73 -14.67 8.05
N ASN A 29 18.03 -14.38 8.01
CA ASN A 29 18.95 -14.68 9.10
C ASN A 29 19.03 -13.47 10.02
N VAL A 30 18.81 -13.69 11.31
CA VAL A 30 18.97 -12.69 12.36
C VAL A 30 20.08 -13.12 13.30
N GLY A 31 21.19 -12.39 13.29
CA GLY A 31 22.26 -12.55 14.27
C GLY A 31 21.95 -11.79 15.56
N VAL A 32 21.77 -12.51 16.66
CA VAL A 32 21.54 -11.90 17.98
C VAL A 32 22.79 -12.04 18.82
N ARG A 33 23.39 -10.92 19.20
CA ARG A 33 24.56 -10.89 20.10
C ARG A 33 24.11 -11.09 21.55
N LYS A 34 24.60 -12.15 22.18
CA LYS A 34 24.42 -12.39 23.61
C LYS A 34 25.31 -11.46 24.44
N ARG A 35 24.98 -11.34 25.73
CA ARG A 35 25.82 -10.63 26.72
C ARG A 35 27.22 -11.23 26.86
N THR A 36 27.37 -12.51 26.57
CA THR A 36 28.65 -13.24 26.56
C THR A 36 29.53 -12.90 25.36
N GLY A 37 29.05 -12.08 24.41
CA GLY A 37 29.78 -11.67 23.21
C GLY A 37 29.55 -12.56 21.99
N GLU A 38 29.07 -13.80 22.19
CA GLU A 38 28.71 -14.75 21.14
C GLU A 38 27.51 -14.24 20.29
N VAL A 39 27.58 -14.41 18.97
CA VAL A 39 26.47 -14.15 18.05
C VAL A 39 25.79 -15.46 17.74
N VAL A 40 24.49 -15.55 18.04
CA VAL A 40 23.66 -16.68 17.63
C VAL A 40 22.88 -16.29 16.39
N GLU A 41 23.09 -17.04 15.32
CA GLU A 41 22.31 -16.92 14.10
C GLU A 41 20.99 -17.66 14.23
N LYS A 42 19.92 -17.03 13.73
CA LYS A 42 18.60 -17.64 13.69
C LYS A 42 17.94 -17.36 12.35
N TRP A 43 17.63 -18.43 11.64
CA TRP A 43 16.79 -18.36 10.44
C TRP A 43 15.32 -18.28 10.83
N ILE A 44 14.64 -17.24 10.34
CA ILE A 44 13.23 -17.00 10.57
C ILE A 44 12.53 -17.09 9.21
N SER A 45 11.50 -17.95 9.10
CA SER A 45 10.66 -18.02 7.91
C SER A 45 9.72 -16.82 7.85
N ILE A 46 9.67 -16.17 6.69
CA ILE A 46 8.73 -15.08 6.43
C ILE A 46 7.38 -15.68 6.05
N LYS A 47 6.31 -15.17 6.66
CA LYS A 47 4.93 -15.38 6.20
C LYS A 47 4.42 -14.04 5.73
N TYR A 48 4.08 -13.94 4.45
CA TYR A 48 3.49 -12.74 3.87
C TYR A 48 1.98 -12.81 4.06
N ASP A 49 1.40 -11.89 4.83
CA ASP A 49 -0.05 -11.85 5.06
C ASP A 49 -0.80 -11.38 3.80
N TYR A 50 -0.27 -10.35 3.13
CA TYR A 50 -0.79 -9.85 1.88
C TYR A 50 0.37 -9.29 1.04
N LEU A 51 0.48 -9.77 -0.20
CA LEU A 51 1.46 -9.28 -1.16
C LEU A 51 0.71 -8.58 -2.31
N PRO A 52 0.78 -7.25 -2.44
CA PRO A 52 0.07 -6.54 -3.49
C PRO A 52 0.66 -6.87 -4.86
N LYS A 53 -0.19 -6.91 -5.88
CA LYS A 53 0.26 -6.93 -7.27
C LYS A 53 0.96 -5.61 -7.59
N TYR A 54 1.90 -5.65 -8.52
CA TYR A 54 2.56 -4.46 -9.05
C TYR A 54 2.41 -4.42 -10.57
N CYS A 55 2.08 -3.26 -11.12
CA CYS A 55 1.96 -3.07 -12.57
C CYS A 55 3.19 -2.30 -13.08
N ASN A 56 3.94 -2.92 -13.99
CA ASN A 56 5.16 -2.32 -14.54
C ASN A 56 4.89 -1.12 -15.45
N THR A 57 3.69 -1.05 -16.03
CA THR A 57 3.33 0.00 -17.00
C THR A 57 2.97 1.31 -16.32
N CYS A 58 2.08 1.27 -15.32
CA CYS A 58 1.64 2.46 -14.60
C CYS A 58 2.45 2.72 -13.32
N LYS A 59 3.33 1.78 -12.93
CA LYS A 59 4.18 1.84 -11.72
C LYS A 59 3.40 1.94 -10.42
N LEU A 60 2.17 1.43 -10.39
CA LEU A 60 1.28 1.41 -9.23
C LEU A 60 1.12 0.01 -8.64
N GLN A 61 0.87 -0.03 -7.33
CA GLN A 61 0.51 -1.23 -6.59
C GLN A 61 -1.01 -1.48 -6.65
N GLY A 62 -1.41 -2.75 -6.52
CA GLY A 62 -2.80 -3.19 -6.39
C GLY A 62 -3.35 -3.96 -7.60
N HIS A 63 -2.72 -3.85 -8.77
CA HIS A 63 -3.13 -4.54 -9.99
C HIS A 63 -1.91 -4.99 -10.81
N ASN A 64 -2.12 -5.89 -11.79
CA ASN A 64 -1.11 -6.30 -12.76
C ASN A 64 -1.39 -5.64 -14.13
N GLU A 65 -0.56 -5.91 -15.14
CA GLU A 65 -0.73 -5.34 -16.48
C GLU A 65 -2.09 -5.65 -17.11
N LYS A 66 -2.65 -6.83 -16.84
CA LYS A 66 -3.96 -7.26 -17.37
C LYS A 66 -5.12 -6.47 -16.80
N GLU A 67 -4.98 -6.00 -15.56
CA GLU A 67 -5.97 -5.23 -14.82
C GLU A 67 -5.69 -3.72 -14.90
N CYS A 68 -4.71 -3.30 -15.72
CA CYS A 68 -4.28 -1.91 -15.77
C CYS A 68 -5.18 -1.08 -16.67
N PHE A 69 -5.88 -0.10 -16.09
CA PHE A 69 -6.73 0.84 -16.84
C PHE A 69 -5.98 1.73 -17.84
N ILE A 70 -4.66 1.91 -17.67
CA ILE A 70 -3.84 2.64 -18.64
C ILE A 70 -3.62 1.81 -19.91
N ILE A 71 -3.47 0.48 -19.77
CA ILE A 71 -3.31 -0.45 -20.91
C ILE A 71 -4.66 -0.80 -21.51
N HIS A 72 -5.67 -0.95 -20.64
CA HIS A 72 -7.01 -1.39 -20.94
C HIS A 72 -8.05 -0.36 -20.47
N PRO A 73 -8.21 0.78 -21.18
CA PRO A 73 -9.22 1.79 -20.83
C PRO A 73 -10.65 1.26 -20.81
N GLU A 74 -10.93 0.16 -21.52
CA GLU A 74 -12.22 -0.53 -21.51
C GLU A 74 -12.61 -1.12 -20.15
N LEU A 75 -11.62 -1.38 -19.28
CA LEU A 75 -11.85 -1.89 -17.93
C LEU A 75 -12.22 -0.78 -16.93
N TYR A 76 -12.13 0.50 -17.33
CA TYR A 76 -12.51 1.59 -16.44
C TYR A 76 -13.98 1.40 -16.05
N PRO A 77 -14.33 1.50 -14.75
CA PRO A 77 -15.71 1.42 -14.32
C PRO A 77 -16.51 2.48 -15.08
N LYS A 78 -17.43 2.03 -15.92
CA LYS A 78 -18.43 2.92 -16.50
C LYS A 78 -19.41 3.20 -15.36
N GLU A 79 -19.61 4.46 -15.04
CA GLU A 79 -20.69 4.82 -14.14
C GLU A 79 -21.98 4.31 -14.78
N ASP A 80 -22.65 3.36 -14.13
CA ASP A 80 -23.96 2.92 -14.58
C ASP A 80 -24.89 4.13 -14.51
N GLU A 81 -25.53 4.49 -15.62
CA GLU A 81 -26.43 5.65 -15.71
C GLU A 81 -27.54 5.62 -14.63
N GLU A 82 -27.87 4.43 -14.11
CA GLU A 82 -28.82 4.21 -13.03
C GLU A 82 -28.34 4.73 -11.65
N GLU A 83 -27.04 4.69 -11.34
CA GLU A 83 -26.51 5.22 -10.05
C GLU A 83 -26.44 6.76 -10.04
N ILE A 84 -26.25 7.38 -11.22
CA ILE A 84 -26.19 8.85 -11.36
C ILE A 84 -27.55 9.48 -11.06
N TYR A 85 -28.66 8.84 -11.49
CA TYR A 85 -30.01 9.33 -11.24
C TYR A 85 -30.42 9.21 -9.75
N GLY A 86 -29.85 8.23 -9.03
CA GLY A 86 -30.08 8.06 -7.59
C GLY A 86 -29.36 9.10 -6.73
N LYS A 87 -28.13 9.52 -7.10
CA LYS A 87 -27.35 10.53 -6.35
C LYS A 87 -27.86 11.96 -6.57
N LYS A 88 -28.32 12.33 -7.77
CA LYS A 88 -28.80 13.70 -8.05
C LYS A 88 -30.03 14.12 -7.25
N ASN A 89 -30.82 13.18 -6.73
CA ASN A 89 -32.03 13.50 -5.96
C ASN A 89 -31.75 13.90 -4.51
N ASN A 90 -30.53 13.70 -3.99
CA ASN A 90 -30.21 13.94 -2.57
C ASN A 90 -29.29 15.14 -2.28
N ASP A 91 -28.61 15.69 -3.29
CA ASP A 91 -27.67 16.81 -3.08
C ASP A 91 -28.23 18.13 -3.63
N ASN A 92 -29.43 18.51 -3.17
CA ASN A 92 -29.90 19.90 -3.21
C ASN A 92 -29.56 20.58 -1.88
N THR A 93 -28.28 20.84 -1.63
CA THR A 93 -27.87 21.90 -0.70
C THR A 93 -26.59 22.54 -1.21
N GLU A 94 -26.68 23.84 -1.41
CA GLU A 94 -25.67 24.76 -1.90
C GLU A 94 -24.33 24.62 -1.14
N ILE A 95 -23.21 24.87 -1.81
CA ILE A 95 -22.31 26.00 -1.50
C ILE A 95 -21.11 26.00 -2.47
N GLU A 96 -21.13 27.04 -3.30
CA GLU A 96 -20.02 27.90 -3.73
C GLU A 96 -18.86 27.33 -4.55
N ARG A 97 -18.96 27.69 -5.84
CA ARG A 97 -17.86 28.21 -6.67
C ARG A 97 -16.79 28.90 -5.83
N THR A 98 -15.60 28.30 -5.78
CA THR A 98 -14.35 29.05 -5.72
C THR A 98 -13.52 28.73 -6.95
N THR A 99 -13.78 29.52 -8.00
CA THR A 99 -12.74 30.02 -8.89
C THR A 99 -11.56 30.57 -8.07
N ILE A 100 -10.33 30.38 -8.56
CA ILE A 100 -9.22 31.35 -8.70
C ILE A 100 -7.97 30.50 -9.04
N ARG A 101 -7.66 30.36 -10.35
CA ARG A 101 -6.68 31.15 -11.14
C ARG A 101 -5.24 30.78 -10.77
N LYS A 102 -4.34 30.51 -11.70
CA LYS A 102 -3.87 31.36 -12.82
C LYS A 102 -3.15 30.41 -13.83
N GLU A 103 -3.42 30.39 -15.14
CA GLU A 103 -3.20 31.44 -16.14
C GLU A 103 -1.97 32.29 -15.83
N ASP A 104 -0.82 31.89 -16.36
CA ASP A 104 0.06 32.86 -16.98
C ASP A 104 0.35 32.35 -18.40
N ASP A 105 -0.25 33.08 -19.34
CA ASP A 105 -0.19 33.00 -20.78
C ASP A 105 1.20 33.35 -21.36
N VAL A 106 1.24 33.24 -22.70
CA VAL A 106 1.95 34.11 -23.66
C VAL A 106 3.22 33.51 -24.28
N GLN A 107 2.99 32.92 -25.46
CA GLN A 107 3.58 33.28 -26.78
C GLN A 107 5.11 33.36 -26.93
#